data_AF-A0AAW3BGA5-F1
#
_entry.id   AF-A0AAW3BGA5-F1
#
_cell.length_a   1.000
_cell.length_b   1.000
_cell.length_c   1.000
_cell.angle_alpha   90.00
_cell.angle_beta   90.00
_cell.angle_gamma   90.00
#
_symmetry.space_group_name_H-M   'P 1'
#
loop_
_entity.id
_entity.type
_entity.pdbx_description
1 polymer ?
#
loop_
_entity_poly.entity_id
_entity_poly.type
_entity_poly.pdbx_seq_one_letter_code
_entity_poly.pdbx_strand_id
1 'polypeptide(L)'
;TLGSLIYKKEKRLEEIDRNIRLAHIQLEFCVETFDPNAKKHADMKKELYKLRQGVEEELAMLKEKQAAALDDFKESEEALDAAGIEFSHPVDENNEEVLTRRSKMVEYKSHLTKQEEVRIAAEREEIKRARLLRSGGESAAAQITSGSLCADNVANAQLEC
;
A
#
# COMPACT_ATOMS: atom_id res chain seq x y z
N THR A 1 -12.35 15.11 18.65
CA THR A 1 -13.77 15.36 18.92
C THR A 1 -14.58 14.07 18.83
N LEU A 2 -15.90 14.10 19.08
CA LEU A 2 -16.80 12.96 18.83
C LEU A 2 -16.76 12.54 17.35
N GLY A 3 -16.74 13.52 16.43
CA GLY A 3 -16.55 13.28 14.99
C GLY A 3 -15.26 12.52 14.67
N SER A 4 -14.14 12.86 15.31
CA SER A 4 -12.88 12.13 15.09
C SER A 4 -12.96 10.67 15.57
N LEU A 5 -13.73 10.39 16.62
CA LEU A 5 -13.93 9.04 17.13
C LEU A 5 -14.82 8.22 16.17
N ILE A 6 -15.91 8.81 15.68
CA ILE A 6 -16.78 8.21 14.65
C ILE A 6 -15.96 7.88 13.41
N TYR A 7 -15.16 8.83 12.90
CA TYR A 7 -14.28 8.61 11.76
C TYR A 7 -13.32 7.43 11.98
N LYS A 8 -12.69 7.33 13.15
CA LYS A 8 -11.79 6.23 13.49
C LYS A 8 -12.52 4.88 13.53
N LYS A 9 -13.75 4.84 14.05
CA LYS A 9 -14.57 3.62 14.10
C LYS A 9 -15.04 3.20 12.70
N GLU A 10 -15.44 4.15 11.85
CA GLU A 10 -15.75 3.89 10.44
C GLU A 10 -14.54 3.31 9.71
N LYS A 11 -13.35 3.91 9.89
CA LYS A 11 -12.10 3.35 9.34
C LYS A 11 -11.77 1.97 9.87
N ARG A 12 -12.01 1.72 11.15
CA ARG A 12 -11.82 0.39 11.73
C ARG A 12 -12.78 -0.64 11.12
N LEU A 13 -14.02 -0.26 10.86
CA LEU A 13 -15.00 -1.13 10.22
C LEU A 13 -14.57 -1.49 8.79
N GLU A 14 -14.12 -0.51 8.00
CA GLU A 14 -13.56 -0.74 6.65
C GLU A 14 -12.34 -1.69 6.66
N GLU A 15 -11.51 -1.64 7.70
CA GLU A 15 -10.38 -2.56 7.88
C GLU A 15 -10.84 -3.98 8.21
N ILE A 16 -11.82 -4.11 9.12
CA ILE A 16 -12.38 -5.41 9.49
C ILE A 16 -13.02 -6.07 8.26
N ASP A 17 -13.79 -5.33 7.46
CA ASP A 17 -14.41 -5.84 6.23
C ASP A 17 -13.36 -6.32 5.21
N ARG A 18 -12.24 -5.60 5.08
CA ARG A 18 -11.10 -6.05 4.25
C ARG A 18 -10.50 -7.35 4.78
N ASN A 19 -10.30 -7.46 6.09
CA ASN A 19 -9.74 -8.65 6.72
C ASN A 19 -10.70 -9.86 6.59
N ILE A 20 -12.01 -9.64 6.68
CA ILE A 20 -13.02 -10.69 6.45
C ILE A 20 -12.91 -11.21 5.02
N ARG A 21 -12.84 -10.32 4.02
CA ARG A 21 -12.64 -10.73 2.62
C ARG A 21 -11.35 -11.52 2.44
N LEU A 22 -10.25 -11.07 3.02
CA LEU A 22 -8.97 -11.79 2.94
C LEU A 22 -9.04 -13.18 3.59
N ALA A 23 -9.59 -13.27 4.81
CA ALA A 23 -9.75 -14.54 5.51
C ALA A 23 -10.68 -15.50 4.75
N HIS A 24 -11.70 -14.96 4.08
CA HIS A 24 -12.58 -15.75 3.23
C HIS A 24 -11.87 -16.36 2.03
N ILE A 25 -11.08 -15.56 1.30
CA ILE A 25 -10.28 -16.04 0.16
C ILE A 25 -9.27 -17.10 0.62
N GLN A 26 -8.58 -16.86 1.74
CA GLN A 26 -7.64 -17.82 2.32
C GLN A 26 -8.32 -19.13 2.73
N LEU A 27 -9.52 -19.05 3.30
CA LEU A 27 -10.32 -20.21 3.65
C LEU A 27 -10.71 -21.02 2.40
N GLU A 28 -11.25 -20.36 1.37
CA GLU A 28 -11.64 -21.02 0.12
C GLU A 28 -10.45 -21.74 -0.51
N PHE A 29 -9.31 -21.04 -0.62
CA PHE A 29 -8.08 -21.62 -1.13
C PHE A 29 -7.64 -22.85 -0.32
N CYS A 30 -7.61 -22.76 1.01
CA CYS A 30 -7.22 -23.89 1.86
C CYS A 30 -8.19 -25.07 1.74
N VAL A 31 -9.49 -24.82 1.56
CA VAL A 31 -10.50 -25.87 1.37
C VAL A 31 -10.29 -26.56 0.02
N GLU A 32 -10.04 -25.81 -1.05
CA GLU A 32 -9.77 -26.36 -2.39
C GLU A 32 -8.48 -27.17 -2.46
N THR A 33 -7.44 -26.75 -1.74
CA THR A 33 -6.14 -27.45 -1.70
C THR A 33 -6.04 -28.50 -0.59
N PHE A 34 -7.13 -28.78 0.13
CA PHE A 34 -7.15 -29.68 1.30
C PHE A 34 -6.09 -29.34 2.36
N ASP A 35 -5.78 -28.04 2.53
CA ASP A 35 -4.82 -27.55 3.52
C ASP A 35 -5.45 -27.62 4.94
N PRO A 36 -4.79 -28.27 5.93
CA PRO A 36 -5.28 -28.35 7.30
C PRO A 36 -5.49 -27.00 7.98
N ASN A 37 -4.90 -25.92 7.47
CA ASN A 37 -5.10 -24.55 7.96
C ASN A 37 -6.51 -23.99 7.67
N ALA A 38 -7.34 -24.66 6.87
CA ALA A 38 -8.71 -24.21 6.58
C ALA A 38 -9.49 -23.87 7.86
N LYS A 39 -9.40 -24.71 8.90
CA LYS A 39 -10.10 -24.47 10.18
C LYS A 39 -9.66 -23.16 10.84
N LYS A 40 -8.37 -22.83 10.80
CA LYS A 40 -7.83 -21.59 11.37
C LYS A 40 -8.40 -20.35 10.67
N HIS A 41 -8.52 -20.37 9.35
CA HIS A 41 -9.11 -19.25 8.59
C HIS A 41 -10.63 -19.15 8.80
N ALA A 42 -11.33 -20.27 8.99
CA ALA A 42 -12.74 -20.28 9.35
C ALA A 42 -12.99 -19.65 10.74
N ASP A 43 -12.20 -20.05 11.75
CA ASP A 43 -12.29 -19.50 13.11
C ASP A 43 -11.93 -17.99 13.10
N MET A 44 -10.88 -17.59 12.36
CA MET A 44 -10.52 -16.19 12.18
C MET A 44 -11.66 -15.37 11.56
N LYS A 45 -12.28 -15.87 10.50
CA LYS A 45 -13.43 -15.21 9.84
C LYS A 45 -14.59 -15.02 10.83
N LYS A 46 -14.88 -16.03 11.64
CA LYS A 46 -15.93 -15.97 12.67
C LYS A 46 -15.65 -14.90 13.73
N GLU A 47 -14.42 -14.83 14.26
CA GLU A 47 -14.04 -13.82 15.25
C GLU A 47 -14.06 -12.39 14.65
N LEU A 48 -13.66 -12.24 13.39
CA LEU A 48 -13.77 -10.96 12.69
C LEU A 48 -15.22 -10.49 12.54
N TYR A 49 -16.19 -11.38 12.32
CA TYR A 49 -17.61 -11.01 12.29
C TYR A 49 -18.13 -10.54 13.65
N LYS A 50 -17.73 -11.20 14.75
CA LYS A 50 -18.09 -10.74 16.10
C LYS A 50 -17.51 -9.35 16.39
N LEU A 51 -16.23 -9.15 16.04
CA LEU A 51 -15.58 -7.86 16.19
C LEU A 51 -16.27 -6.78 15.34
N ARG A 52 -16.63 -7.12 14.09
CA ARG A 52 -17.38 -6.23 13.19
C ARG A 52 -18.67 -5.76 13.85
N GLN A 53 -19.47 -6.71 14.35
CA GLN A 53 -20.74 -6.42 15.02
C GLN A 53 -20.55 -5.49 16.24
N GLY A 54 -19.59 -5.78 17.12
CA GLY A 54 -19.34 -4.93 18.29
C GLY A 54 -18.92 -3.50 17.90
N VAL A 55 -18.12 -3.35 16.84
CA VAL A 55 -17.74 -2.02 16.33
C VAL A 55 -18.93 -1.30 15.68
N GLU A 56 -19.82 -2.02 15.00
CA GLU A 56 -21.05 -1.43 14.43
C GLU A 56 -22.01 -0.92 15.51
N GLU A 57 -22.22 -1.68 16.57
CA GLU A 57 -23.06 -1.29 17.71
C GLU A 57 -22.50 -0.04 18.41
N GLU A 58 -21.19 -0.01 18.68
CA GLU A 58 -20.54 1.18 19.24
C GLU A 58 -20.65 2.40 18.32
N LEU A 59 -20.49 2.21 17.01
CA LEU A 59 -20.58 3.28 16.02
C LEU A 59 -22.01 3.83 15.94
N ALA A 60 -23.03 2.97 16.02
CA ALA A 60 -24.42 3.38 16.06
C ALA A 60 -24.70 4.25 17.30
N MET A 61 -24.26 3.81 18.49
CA MET A 61 -24.41 4.60 19.72
C MET A 61 -23.71 5.97 19.64
N LEU A 62 -22.52 6.03 19.02
CA LEU A 62 -21.80 7.30 18.86
C LEU A 62 -22.53 8.25 17.89
N LYS A 63 -23.10 7.73 16.81
CA LYS A 63 -23.89 8.53 15.85
C LYS A 63 -25.18 9.05 16.47
N GLU A 64 -25.87 8.22 17.26
CA GLU A 64 -27.06 8.62 18.00
C GLU A 64 -26.72 9.74 19.01
N LYS A 65 -25.64 9.56 19.78
CA LYS A 65 -25.16 10.59 20.72
C LYS A 65 -24.81 11.90 20.02
N GLN A 66 -24.19 11.83 18.84
CA GLN A 66 -23.88 13.02 18.06
C GLN A 66 -25.17 13.69 17.58
N ALA A 67 -26.12 12.93 17.04
CA ALA A 67 -27.39 13.46 16.56
C ALA A 67 -28.17 14.15 17.68
N ALA A 68 -28.26 13.55 18.86
CA ALA A 68 -28.90 14.15 20.04
C ALA A 68 -28.22 15.47 20.45
N ALA A 69 -26.88 15.48 20.53
CA ALA A 69 -26.14 16.68 20.90
C ALA A 69 -26.28 17.82 19.87
N LEU A 70 -26.41 17.49 18.58
CA LEU A 70 -26.67 18.48 17.54
C LEU A 70 -28.11 19.00 17.61
N ASP A 71 -29.09 18.11 17.86
CA ASP A 71 -30.50 18.48 17.99
C ASP A 71 -30.71 19.44 19.16
N ASP A 72 -30.11 19.14 20.32
CA ASP A 72 -30.15 19.99 21.52
C ASP A 72 -29.53 21.38 21.28
N PHE A 73 -28.61 21.51 20.32
CA PHE A 73 -27.92 22.78 20.02
C PHE A 73 -28.62 23.64 18.97
N LYS A 74 -29.59 23.09 18.21
CA LYS A 74 -30.23 23.79 17.08
C LYS A 74 -30.80 25.16 17.43
N GLU A 75 -31.53 25.26 18.56
CA GLU A 75 -32.10 26.53 18.99
C GLU A 75 -31.03 27.59 19.29
N SER A 76 -29.86 27.16 19.78
CA SER A 76 -28.73 28.04 20.03
C SER A 76 -28.05 28.46 18.74
N GLU A 77 -27.92 27.56 17.76
CA GLU A 77 -27.40 27.87 16.43
C GLU A 77 -28.27 28.91 15.72
N GLU A 78 -29.59 28.75 15.74
CA GLU A 78 -30.54 29.73 15.18
C GLU A 78 -30.43 31.11 15.87
N ALA A 79 -30.19 31.12 17.19
CA ALA A 79 -29.99 32.37 17.93
C ALA A 79 -28.66 33.06 17.58
N LEU A 80 -27.59 32.30 17.34
CA LEU A 80 -26.30 32.83 16.88
C LEU A 80 -26.42 33.45 15.49
N ASP A 81 -27.11 32.77 14.57
CA ASP A 81 -27.41 33.28 13.23
C ASP A 81 -28.23 34.57 13.29
N ALA A 82 -29.29 34.59 14.11
CA ALA A 82 -30.12 35.78 14.31
C ALA A 82 -29.35 36.97 14.91
N ALA A 83 -28.34 36.69 15.74
CA ALA A 83 -27.45 37.70 16.30
C ALA A 83 -26.34 38.15 15.32
N GLY A 84 -26.23 37.52 14.15
CA GLY A 84 -25.18 37.78 13.16
C GLY A 84 -23.80 37.32 13.64
N ILE A 85 -23.74 36.32 14.52
CA ILE A 85 -22.49 35.74 15.01
C ILE A 85 -22.09 34.60 14.08
N GLU A 86 -20.90 34.68 13.52
CA GLU A 86 -20.34 33.61 12.69
C GLU A 86 -20.02 32.39 13.55
N PHE A 87 -20.72 31.28 13.31
CA PHE A 87 -20.56 30.01 13.99
C PHE A 87 -20.12 28.93 12.99
N SER A 88 -19.10 28.14 13.36
CA SER A 88 -18.67 27.00 12.55
C SER A 88 -19.26 25.72 13.14
N HIS A 89 -20.02 24.98 12.34
CA HIS A 89 -20.69 23.79 12.82
C HIS A 89 -19.67 22.66 13.11
N PRO A 90 -19.73 21.97 14.26
CA PRO A 90 -18.72 20.98 14.67
C PRO A 90 -18.51 19.81 13.68
N VAL A 91 -19.51 19.50 12.86
CA VAL A 91 -19.39 18.50 11.80
C VAL A 91 -18.52 19.02 10.65
N ASP A 92 -18.63 20.31 10.32
CA ASP A 92 -17.88 20.93 9.22
C ASP A 92 -16.43 21.09 9.60
N GLU A 93 -16.14 21.58 10.81
CA GLU A 93 -14.77 21.61 11.36
C GLU A 93 -14.11 20.23 11.29
N ASN A 94 -14.83 19.19 11.73
CA ASN A 94 -14.30 17.82 11.70
C ASN A 94 -14.09 17.31 10.26
N ASN A 95 -14.96 17.68 9.32
CA ASN A 95 -14.82 17.31 7.91
C ASN A 95 -13.58 17.96 7.29
N GLU A 96 -13.33 19.23 7.58
CA GLU A 96 -12.13 19.96 7.14
C GLU A 96 -10.85 19.34 7.71
N GLU A 97 -10.84 18.97 8.99
CA GLU A 97 -9.71 18.27 9.61
C GLU A 97 -9.42 16.94 8.91
N VAL A 98 -10.47 16.16 8.64
CA VAL A 98 -10.36 14.86 7.94
C VAL A 98 -9.83 15.05 6.52
N LEU A 99 -10.33 16.04 5.79
CA LEU A 99 -9.86 16.37 4.44
C LEU A 99 -8.41 16.82 4.44
N THR A 100 -8.03 17.69 5.37
CA THR A 100 -6.65 18.15 5.55
C THR A 100 -5.71 16.97 5.82
N ARG A 101 -6.11 16.05 6.70
CA ARG A 101 -5.33 14.84 6.99
C ARG A 101 -5.17 13.93 5.77
N ARG A 102 -6.24 13.75 4.98
CA ARG A 102 -6.21 12.95 3.75
C ARG A 102 -5.31 13.58 2.69
N SER A 103 -5.41 14.89 2.50
CA SER A 103 -4.60 15.63 1.52
C SER A 103 -3.11 15.50 1.82
N LYS A 104 -2.70 15.72 3.08
CA LYS A 104 -1.31 15.52 3.52
C LYS A 104 -0.79 14.10 3.26
N MET A 105 -1.64 13.08 3.48
CA MET A 105 -1.28 11.69 3.22
C MET A 105 -1.06 11.40 1.73
N VAL A 106 -1.91 11.98 0.86
CA VAL A 106 -1.79 11.83 -0.60
C VAL A 106 -0.54 12.54 -1.11
N GLU A 107 -0.26 13.76 -0.63
CA GLU A 107 0.96 14.49 -0.93
C GLU A 107 2.21 13.70 -0.52
N TYR A 108 2.23 13.18 0.71
CA TYR A 108 3.34 12.36 1.20
C TYR A 108 3.58 11.12 0.33
N LYS A 109 2.52 10.38 -0.04
CA LYS A 109 2.63 9.22 -0.93
C LYS A 109 3.16 9.62 -2.32
N SER A 110 2.70 10.75 -2.87
CA SER A 110 3.21 11.30 -4.13
C SER A 110 4.71 11.60 -4.04
N HIS A 111 5.17 12.20 -2.94
CA HIS A 111 6.60 12.44 -2.72
C HIS A 111 7.43 11.16 -2.65
N LEU A 112 6.94 10.12 -1.95
CA LEU A 112 7.64 8.83 -1.90
C LEU A 112 7.73 8.16 -3.27
N THR A 113 6.64 8.16 -4.04
CA THR A 113 6.64 7.58 -5.40
C THR A 113 7.62 8.31 -6.31
N LYS A 114 7.68 9.64 -6.26
CA LYS A 114 8.67 10.42 -7.04
C LYS A 114 10.11 10.07 -6.66
N GLN A 115 10.40 9.90 -5.37
CA GLN A 115 11.74 9.48 -4.93
C GLN A 115 12.09 8.09 -5.44
N GLU A 116 11.13 7.16 -5.41
CA GLU A 116 11.30 5.81 -5.93
C GLU A 116 11.54 5.80 -7.44
N GLU A 117 10.77 6.59 -8.20
CA GLU A 117 10.95 6.75 -9.65
C GLU A 117 12.35 7.30 -9.99
N VAL A 118 12.84 8.28 -9.23
CA VAL A 118 14.20 8.82 -9.39
C VAL A 118 15.26 7.75 -9.12
N ARG A 119 15.09 6.97 -8.04
CA ARG A 119 16.00 5.87 -7.71
C ARG A 119 16.03 4.82 -8.81
N ILE A 120 14.86 4.37 -9.27
CA ILE A 120 14.72 3.40 -10.36
C ILE A 120 15.34 3.95 -11.65
N ALA A 121 15.17 5.23 -11.96
CA ALA A 121 15.76 5.85 -13.14
C ALA A 121 17.30 5.84 -13.09
N ALA A 122 17.88 6.15 -11.94
CA ALA A 122 19.34 6.10 -11.73
C ALA A 122 19.87 4.67 -11.87
N GLU A 123 19.23 3.68 -11.23
CA GLU A 123 19.60 2.26 -11.35
C GLU A 123 19.48 1.77 -12.80
N ARG A 124 18.42 2.16 -13.52
CA ARG A 124 18.25 1.83 -14.94
C ARG A 124 19.36 2.42 -15.80
N GLU A 125 19.78 3.65 -15.53
CA GLU A 125 20.88 4.28 -16.26
C GLU A 125 22.22 3.60 -15.97
N GLU A 126 22.47 3.22 -14.71
CA GLU A 126 23.66 2.48 -14.30
C GLU A 126 23.72 1.10 -14.98
N ILE A 127 22.60 0.36 -15.00
CA ILE A 127 22.49 -0.91 -15.74
C ILE A 127 22.75 -0.69 -17.23
N LYS A 128 22.25 0.40 -17.82
CA LYS A 128 22.48 0.74 -19.24
C LYS A 128 23.96 1.02 -19.52
N ARG A 129 24.64 1.79 -18.65
CA ARG A 129 26.09 2.05 -18.75
C ARG A 129 26.92 0.78 -18.57
N ALA A 130 26.59 -0.04 -17.58
CA ALA A 130 27.25 -1.33 -17.34
C ALA A 130 27.08 -2.30 -18.52
N ARG A 131 25.90 -2.33 -19.14
CA ARG A 131 25.65 -3.12 -20.37
C ARG A 131 26.48 -2.62 -21.54
N LEU A 132 26.59 -1.31 -21.74
CA LEU A 132 27.41 -0.71 -22.80
C LEU A 132 28.90 -1.03 -22.62
N LEU A 133 29.41 -0.95 -21.39
CA LEU A 133 30.79 -1.34 -21.06
C LEU A 133 31.04 -2.83 -21.29
N ARG A 134 30.07 -3.69 -20.94
CA ARG A 134 30.15 -5.13 -21.22
C ARG A 134 30.19 -5.42 -22.73
N SER A 135 29.33 -4.78 -23.52
CA SER A 135 29.34 -4.93 -24.99
C SER A 135 30.58 -4.36 -25.66
N GLY A 136 31.20 -3.32 -25.08
CA GLY A 136 32.49 -2.78 -25.55
C GLY A 136 33.66 -3.70 -25.23
N GLY A 137 33.63 -4.38 -24.07
CA GLY A 137 34.61 -5.40 -23.69
C GLY A 137 34.57 -6.66 -24.57
N GLU A 138 33.38 -7.05 -25.07
CA GLU A 138 33.24 -8.15 -26.03
C GLU A 138 33.88 -7.82 -27.39
N SER A 139 33.84 -6.57 -27.84
CA SER A 139 34.56 -6.14 -29.06
C SER A 139 36.08 -6.11 -28.89
N ALA A 140 36.59 -5.74 -27.71
CA ALA A 140 38.02 -5.76 -27.42
C ALA A 140 38.56 -7.20 -27.23
N ALA A 141 37.78 -8.09 -26.61
CA ALA A 141 38.15 -9.49 -26.45
C ALA A 141 38.19 -10.24 -27.80
N ALA A 142 37.29 -9.93 -28.74
CA ALA A 142 37.27 -10.54 -30.07
C ALA A 142 38.49 -10.15 -30.95
N GLN A 143 39.11 -8.99 -30.73
CA GLN A 143 40.33 -8.60 -31.45
C GLN A 143 41.59 -9.29 -30.92
N ILE A 144 41.64 -9.65 -29.62
CA ILE A 144 42.83 -10.30 -29.04
C ILE A 144 42.89 -11.79 -29.43
N THR A 145 41.75 -12.47 -29.60
CA THR A 145 41.74 -13.91 -29.96
C THR A 145 42.09 -14.18 -31.43
N SER A 146 41.96 -13.20 -32.32
CA SER A 146 42.30 -13.35 -33.75
C SER A 146 43.80 -13.18 -34.06
N GLY A 147 44.59 -12.65 -33.13
CA GLY A 147 46.03 -12.41 -33.32
C GLY A 147 46.97 -13.54 -32.89
N SER A 148 46.46 -14.62 -32.25
CA SER A 148 47.32 -15.59 -31.52
C SER A 148 47.33 -17.02 -32.10
N LEU A 149 46.83 -17.26 -33.31
CA LEU A 149 46.70 -18.61 -33.89
C LEU A 149 47.61 -18.91 -35.09
N CYS A 150 48.70 -18.15 -35.30
CA CYS A 150 49.64 -18.42 -36.39
C CYS A 150 51.08 -18.58 -35.90
N ALA A 151 51.35 -19.62 -35.12
CA ALA A 151 52.66 -20.24 -35.02
C ALA A 151 52.48 -21.67 -34.48
N ASP A 152 53.32 -22.58 -34.97
CA ASP A 152 53.57 -23.93 -34.46
C ASP A 152 52.64 -25.05 -34.97
N ASN A 153 52.88 -25.45 -36.23
CA ASN A 153 52.63 -26.83 -36.65
C ASN A 153 53.57 -27.25 -37.80
N VAL A 154 54.86 -27.46 -37.48
CA VAL A 154 55.75 -28.28 -38.32
C VAL A 154 56.68 -29.08 -37.41
N ALA A 155 56.74 -30.39 -37.69
CA ALA A 155 57.75 -31.38 -37.29
C ALA A 155 57.31 -32.40 -36.22
N ASN A 156 56.64 -33.46 -36.66
CA ASN A 156 57.04 -34.81 -36.25
C ASN A 156 56.54 -35.86 -37.24
N ALA A 157 57.40 -36.23 -38.19
CA ALA A 157 57.25 -37.43 -39.00
C ALA A 157 58.61 -38.11 -39.09
N GLN A 158 58.58 -39.45 -39.01
CA GLN A 158 59.63 -40.43 -39.28
C GLN A 158 60.47 -40.91 -38.09
N LEU A 159 60.18 -42.15 -37.68
CA LEU A 159 61.18 -43.20 -37.42
C LEU A 159 60.48 -44.56 -37.52
N GLU A 160 60.59 -45.19 -38.70
CA GLU A 160 60.50 -46.64 -38.88
C GLU A 160 61.93 -47.19 -39.08
N CYS A 161 62.16 -48.38 -38.52
CA CYS A 161 63.35 -49.26 -38.54
C CYS A 161 64.48 -48.95 -37.56
#